data_AF-A0A0R3N6D8-F1
#
_entry.id   AF-A0A0R3N6D8-F1
#
_cell.length_a   1.000
_cell.length_b   1.000
_cell.length_c   1.000
_cell.angle_alpha   90.00
_cell.angle_beta   90.00
_cell.angle_gamma   90.00
#
_symmetry.space_group_name_H-M   'P 1'
#
loop_
_entity.id
_entity.type
_entity.pdbx_description
1 polymer ?
#
loop_
_entity_poly.entity_id
_entity_poly.type
_entity_poly.pdbx_seq_one_letter_code
_entity_poly.pdbx_strand_id
1 'polypeptide(L)'
;MVGALVAWLVPWRTNFAPGELCVVAVRLDGRLVGLAPFYCEHCRRGRRALPMGFPVTDYRDVLIAPRLEEPVLAALGSHLADAEICDEVELTELPPHAYALRMATPVGYAANTGNASACPALVLPPTVPELQRTFPARKRRALRTARNHAGRRGPIEIVAANCNSNFDGFETAISRASIPLMHSNRPA
;
A
#
# COMPACT_ATOMS: atom_id res chain seq x y z
N MET A 1 1.25 8.25 13.50
CA MET A 1 0.73 6.90 13.19
C MET A 1 1.67 6.23 12.19
N VAL A 2 2.90 5.88 12.60
CA VAL A 2 3.95 5.36 11.70
C VAL A 2 4.18 3.85 11.89
N GLY A 3 3.83 3.30 13.06
CA GLY A 3 4.09 1.89 13.40
C GLY A 3 3.22 0.86 12.67
N ALA A 4 2.01 1.21 12.24
CA ALA A 4 1.10 0.26 11.58
C ALA A 4 1.54 -0.05 10.13
N LEU A 5 2.20 0.89 9.45
CA LEU A 5 2.62 0.73 8.05
C LEU A 5 3.83 -0.19 7.87
N VAL A 6 4.62 -0.45 8.92
CA VAL A 6 5.80 -1.33 8.80
C VAL A 6 5.48 -2.76 9.25
N ALA A 7 4.55 -2.94 10.20
CA ALA A 7 4.26 -4.25 10.78
C ALA A 7 3.76 -5.27 9.74
N TRP A 8 3.01 -4.83 8.73
CA TRP A 8 2.51 -5.72 7.67
C TRP A 8 3.57 -6.09 6.62
N LEU A 9 4.70 -5.38 6.55
CA LEU A 9 5.82 -5.75 5.67
C LEU A 9 6.51 -7.04 6.12
N VAL A 10 6.40 -7.39 7.41
CA VAL A 10 6.96 -8.64 7.96
C VAL A 10 6.27 -9.88 7.36
N PRO A 11 4.93 -10.07 7.47
CA PRO A 11 4.28 -11.20 6.83
C PRO A 11 4.41 -11.17 5.31
N TRP A 12 4.41 -9.99 4.68
CA TRP A 12 4.70 -9.90 3.24
C TRP A 12 6.08 -10.47 2.92
N ARG A 13 7.14 -10.08 3.65
CA ARG A 13 8.50 -10.59 3.43
C ARG A 13 8.62 -12.08 3.69
N THR A 14 7.91 -12.60 4.70
CA THR A 14 7.93 -14.03 5.03
C THR A 14 7.28 -14.88 3.94
N ASN A 15 6.20 -14.40 3.32
CA ASN A 15 5.43 -15.20 2.36
C ASN A 15 5.88 -15.01 0.90
N PHE A 16 6.27 -13.80 0.50
CA PHE A 16 6.67 -13.53 -0.89
C PHE A 16 8.18 -13.58 -1.09
N ALA A 17 8.95 -13.16 -0.09
CA ALA A 17 10.40 -13.22 -0.05
C ALA A 17 11.15 -12.86 -1.37
N PRO A 18 10.76 -11.82 -2.12
CA PRO A 18 11.44 -11.54 -3.37
C PRO A 18 12.82 -10.96 -3.08
N GLY A 19 13.83 -11.51 -3.77
CA GLY A 19 15.20 -10.99 -3.74
C GLY A 19 15.84 -10.88 -2.35
N GLU A 20 16.88 -10.06 -2.29
CA GLU A 20 17.66 -9.79 -1.08
C GLU A 20 17.09 -8.58 -0.34
N LEU A 21 17.01 -8.65 0.99
CA LEU A 21 16.48 -7.53 1.78
C LEU A 21 17.49 -6.37 1.77
N CYS A 22 17.02 -5.17 1.46
CA CYS A 22 17.82 -3.95 1.49
C CYS A 22 17.06 -2.85 2.24
N VAL A 23 17.48 -2.53 3.46
CA VAL A 23 16.81 -1.50 4.26
C VAL A 23 17.80 -0.39 4.58
N VAL A 24 17.50 0.82 4.13
CA VAL A 24 18.30 2.00 4.48
C VAL A 24 17.67 2.69 5.68
N ALA A 25 18.44 2.86 6.75
CA ALA A 25 18.02 3.52 7.97
C ALA A 25 18.89 4.75 8.25
N VAL A 26 18.26 5.92 8.38
CA VAL A 26 18.95 7.16 8.75
C VAL A 26 18.76 7.40 10.23
N ARG A 27 19.89 7.60 10.94
CA ARG A 27 19.90 7.86 12.37
C ARG A 27 20.56 9.21 12.68
N LEU A 28 19.98 9.93 13.62
CA LEU A 28 20.52 11.16 14.20
C LEU A 28 20.63 10.95 15.71
N ASP A 29 21.83 11.05 16.27
CA ASP A 29 22.10 10.83 17.70
C ASP A 29 21.51 9.51 18.23
N GLY A 30 21.69 8.43 17.47
CA GLY A 30 21.16 7.09 17.78
C GLY A 30 19.67 6.89 17.52
N ARG A 31 18.89 7.97 17.30
CA ARG A 31 17.46 7.92 17.01
C ARG A 31 17.19 7.65 15.53
N LEU A 32 16.28 6.73 15.23
CA LEU A 32 15.80 6.51 13.87
C LEU A 32 14.96 7.71 13.39
N VAL A 33 15.41 8.36 12.32
CA VAL A 33 14.78 9.54 11.72
C VAL A 33 14.38 9.35 10.26
N GLY A 34 14.85 8.29 9.61
CA GLY A 34 14.45 7.91 8.26
C GLY A 34 14.52 6.40 8.05
N LEU A 35 13.60 5.84 7.25
CA LEU A 35 13.60 4.43 6.88
C LEU A 35 13.09 4.26 5.45
N ALA A 36 13.88 3.58 4.62
CA ALA A 36 13.51 3.22 3.25
C ALA A 36 13.62 1.69 3.10
N PRO A 37 12.49 0.96 3.22
CA PRO A 37 12.47 -0.50 3.14
C PRO A 37 12.39 -0.98 1.68
N PHE A 38 13.46 -1.60 1.21
CA PHE A 38 13.57 -2.18 -0.14
C PHE A 38 13.88 -3.68 -0.11
N TYR A 39 13.77 -4.29 -1.29
CA TYR A 39 14.49 -5.50 -1.63
C TYR A 39 15.19 -5.30 -2.98
N CYS A 40 16.30 -6.02 -3.19
CA CYS A 40 17.06 -5.99 -4.42
C CYS A 40 16.81 -7.26 -5.22
N GLU A 41 16.50 -7.09 -6.50
CA GLU A 41 16.39 -8.19 -7.46
C GLU A 41 17.45 -8.06 -8.55
N HIS A 42 17.87 -9.20 -9.09
CA HIS A 42 18.75 -9.26 -10.24
C HIS A 42 17.92 -9.47 -11.50
N CYS A 43 18.01 -8.53 -12.44
CA CYS A 43 17.35 -8.61 -13.72
C CYS A 43 18.36 -8.55 -14.87
N ARG A 44 17.90 -8.76 -16.11
CA ARG A 44 18.77 -8.69 -17.31
C ARG A 44 19.45 -7.33 -17.51
N ARG A 45 18.94 -6.27 -16.88
CA ARG A 45 19.45 -4.89 -16.98
C ARG A 45 20.32 -4.47 -15.80
N GLY A 46 20.53 -5.35 -14.81
CA GLY A 46 21.28 -5.06 -13.59
C GLY A 46 20.49 -5.34 -12.33
N ARG A 47 20.97 -4.81 -11.21
CA ARG A 47 20.35 -4.87 -9.88
C ARG A 47 19.36 -3.74 -9.73
N ARG A 48 18.12 -4.08 -9.35
CA ARG A 48 17.06 -3.10 -9.11
C ARG A 48 16.60 -3.16 -7.66
N ALA A 49 16.55 -2.02 -6.98
CA ALA A 49 15.93 -1.87 -5.68
C ALA A 49 14.46 -1.50 -5.83
N LEU A 50 13.61 -2.26 -5.15
CA LEU A 50 12.16 -2.13 -5.16
C LEU A 50 11.62 -1.95 -3.75
N PRO A 51 10.59 -1.11 -3.54
CA PRO A 51 9.95 -0.97 -2.24
C PRO A 51 9.35 -2.31 -1.82
N MET A 52 9.53 -2.64 -0.54
CA MET A 52 8.84 -3.80 0.04
C MET A 52 7.32 -3.62 -0.11
N GLY A 53 6.61 -4.71 -0.38
CA GLY A 53 5.18 -4.66 -0.73
C GLY A 53 4.89 -4.57 -2.22
N PHE A 54 5.89 -4.36 -3.08
CA PHE A 54 5.71 -4.47 -4.54
C PHE A 54 5.30 -5.89 -4.95
N PRO A 55 4.37 -6.09 -5.90
CA PRO A 55 3.55 -5.09 -6.58
C PRO A 55 2.19 -4.85 -5.90
N VAL A 56 1.91 -5.53 -4.79
CA VAL A 56 0.55 -5.74 -4.26
C VAL A 56 0.06 -4.65 -3.31
N THR A 57 0.94 -3.76 -2.85
CA THR A 57 0.59 -2.75 -1.85
C THR A 57 0.61 -1.34 -2.41
N ASP A 58 -0.37 -0.54 -2.02
CA ASP A 58 -0.42 0.89 -2.28
C ASP A 58 0.39 1.67 -1.23
N TYR A 59 0.83 2.89 -1.56
CA TYR A 59 1.49 3.83 -0.66
C TYR A 59 2.86 3.36 -0.11
N ARG A 60 3.83 3.25 -1.01
CA ARG A 60 5.19 2.72 -0.74
C ARG A 60 6.27 3.81 -0.56
N ASP A 61 5.90 4.87 0.16
CA ASP A 61 6.82 5.98 0.42
C ASP A 61 7.90 5.62 1.46
N VAL A 62 8.97 6.40 1.47
CA VAL A 62 9.97 6.37 2.56
C VAL A 62 9.38 7.00 3.82
N LEU A 63 9.78 6.49 4.98
CA LEU A 63 9.32 7.00 6.26
C LEU A 63 10.33 8.00 6.80
N ILE A 64 9.88 9.22 7.09
CA ILE A 64 10.76 10.29 7.58
C ILE A 64 10.15 10.95 8.81
N ALA A 65 11.01 11.27 9.79
CA ALA A 65 10.63 12.03 10.96
C ALA A 65 10.26 13.47 10.56
N PRO A 66 9.15 14.02 11.08
CA PRO A 66 8.75 15.38 10.75
C PRO A 66 9.82 16.41 11.09
N ARG A 67 9.96 17.43 10.24
CA ARG A 67 10.96 18.52 10.33
C ARG A 67 12.41 18.10 10.06
N LEU A 68 12.64 16.85 9.65
CA LEU A 68 13.94 16.34 9.24
C LEU A 68 13.93 15.84 7.78
N GLU A 69 12.92 16.25 7.00
CA GLU A 69 12.68 15.76 5.64
C GLU A 69 13.90 15.95 4.73
N GLU A 70 14.37 17.18 4.59
CA GLU A 70 15.48 17.53 3.70
C GLU A 70 16.79 16.80 4.04
N PRO A 71 17.33 16.87 5.28
CA PRO A 71 18.58 16.19 5.59
C PRO A 71 18.45 14.66 5.50
N VAL A 72 17.29 14.09 5.82
CA VAL A 72 17.06 12.64 5.69
C VAL A 72 16.97 12.22 4.23
N LEU A 73 16.26 12.97 3.38
CA LEU A 73 16.18 12.69 1.94
C LEU A 73 17.54 12.78 1.27
N ALA A 74 18.34 13.80 1.62
CA ALA A 74 19.71 13.93 1.12
C ALA A 74 20.56 12.72 1.53
N ALA A 75 20.52 12.33 2.81
CA ALA A 75 21.26 11.16 3.30
C ALA A 75 20.81 9.85 2.62
N LEU A 76 19.51 9.66 2.41
CA LEU A 76 18.98 8.50 1.70
C LEU A 76 19.45 8.46 0.25
N GLY A 77 19.33 9.58 -0.49
CA GLY A 77 19.74 9.66 -1.89
C GLY A 77 21.24 9.42 -2.08
N SER A 78 22.08 10.05 -1.25
CA SER A 78 23.53 9.83 -1.27
C SER A 78 23.89 8.38 -0.97
N HIS A 79 23.28 7.78 0.07
CA HIS A 79 23.59 6.40 0.42
C HIS A 79 23.19 5.40 -0.67
N LEU A 80 22.04 5.60 -1.31
CA LEU A 80 21.60 4.75 -2.41
C LEU A 80 22.53 4.81 -3.63
N ALA A 81 23.15 5.97 -3.88
CA ALA A 81 24.13 6.14 -4.95
C ALA A 81 25.51 5.56 -4.58
N ASP A 82 25.98 5.82 -3.36
CA ASP A 82 27.35 5.47 -2.94
C ASP A 82 27.54 3.98 -2.66
N ALA A 83 26.50 3.32 -2.13
CA ALA A 83 26.66 1.98 -1.59
C ALA A 83 26.71 0.87 -2.66
N GLU A 84 26.70 1.23 -3.96
CA GLU A 84 26.65 0.30 -5.10
C GLU A 84 25.62 -0.84 -4.89
N ILE A 85 24.52 -0.53 -4.20
CA ILE A 85 23.50 -1.49 -3.77
C ILE A 85 22.72 -1.98 -5.00
N CYS A 86 22.38 -1.05 -5.88
CA CYS A 86 21.60 -1.29 -7.08
C CYS A 86 21.99 -0.32 -8.18
N ASP A 87 21.75 -0.74 -9.42
CA ASP A 87 21.94 0.09 -10.62
C ASP A 87 20.70 0.98 -10.87
N GLU A 88 19.52 0.54 -10.39
CA GLU A 88 18.25 1.22 -10.55
C GLU A 88 17.43 1.18 -9.25
N VAL A 89 16.80 2.30 -8.89
CA VAL A 89 15.80 2.38 -7.82
C VAL A 89 14.45 2.69 -8.46
N GLU A 90 13.48 1.79 -8.30
CA GLU A 90 12.14 2.03 -8.82
C GLU A 90 11.10 2.12 -7.71
N LEU A 91 10.57 3.33 -7.53
CA LEU A 91 9.56 3.65 -6.54
C LEU A 91 8.19 3.74 -7.21
N THR A 92 7.33 2.74 -6.99
CA THR A 92 6.00 2.64 -7.61
C THR A 92 4.88 2.86 -6.61
N GLU A 93 3.72 3.28 -7.11
CA GLU A 93 2.51 3.60 -6.31
C GLU A 93 2.79 4.60 -5.17
N LEU A 94 3.59 5.64 -5.50
CA LEU A 94 3.83 6.77 -4.61
C LEU A 94 2.60 7.70 -4.60
N PRO A 95 2.08 8.10 -3.42
CA PRO A 95 1.07 9.16 -3.36
C PRO A 95 1.65 10.49 -3.86
N PRO A 96 0.80 11.43 -4.33
CA PRO A 96 1.26 12.74 -4.82
C PRO A 96 2.07 13.58 -3.82
N HIS A 97 1.97 13.27 -2.52
CA HIS A 97 2.66 13.95 -1.43
C HIS A 97 3.76 13.10 -0.79
N ALA A 98 4.19 12.02 -1.47
CA ALA A 98 5.27 11.16 -1.01
C ALA A 98 6.58 11.95 -0.83
N TYR A 99 7.31 11.70 0.26
CA TYR A 99 8.64 12.24 0.49
C TYR A 99 9.62 11.78 -0.58
N ALA A 100 9.51 10.55 -1.06
CA ALA A 100 10.35 10.01 -2.12
C ALA A 100 10.32 10.83 -3.43
N LEU A 101 9.20 11.50 -3.75
CA LEU A 101 9.10 12.37 -4.92
C LEU A 101 9.96 13.65 -4.79
N ARG A 102 10.37 14.00 -3.58
CA ARG A 102 11.24 15.14 -3.27
C ARG A 102 12.71 14.76 -3.15
N MET A 103 13.04 13.48 -3.31
CA MET A 103 14.43 13.02 -3.21
C MET A 103 15.25 13.62 -4.36
N ALA A 104 16.36 14.28 -4.02
CA ALA A 104 17.26 14.82 -5.03
C ALA A 104 17.88 13.67 -5.84
N THR A 105 17.98 13.85 -7.15
CA THR A 105 18.67 12.91 -8.03
C THR A 105 20.18 12.99 -7.76
N PRO A 106 20.84 11.88 -7.37
CA PRO A 106 22.28 11.89 -7.16
C PRO A 106 23.07 12.21 -8.43
N VAL A 107 24.29 12.73 -8.28
CA VAL A 107 25.17 13.04 -9.41
C VAL A 107 25.47 11.75 -10.20
N GLY A 108 25.35 11.82 -11.53
CA GLY A 108 25.56 10.66 -12.41
C GLY A 108 24.30 9.81 -12.65
N TYR A 109 23.20 10.10 -11.96
CA TYR A 109 21.91 9.44 -12.16
C TYR A 109 20.92 10.32 -12.91
N ALA A 110 19.93 9.68 -13.50
CA ALA A 110 18.75 10.33 -14.08
C ALA A 110 17.49 9.86 -13.34
N ALA A 111 16.55 10.78 -13.12
CA ALA A 111 15.26 10.46 -12.53
C ALA A 111 14.15 10.71 -13.55
N ASN A 112 13.16 9.81 -13.57
CA ASN A 112 11.94 9.96 -14.36
C ASN A 112 10.73 9.70 -13.46
N THR A 113 9.68 10.49 -13.62
CA THR A 113 8.42 10.34 -12.89
C THR A 113 7.28 10.15 -13.89
N GLY A 114 6.47 9.13 -13.68
CA GLY A 114 5.30 8.82 -14.50
C GLY A 114 4.03 8.72 -13.66
N ASN A 115 2.89 8.68 -14.35
CA ASN A 115 1.61 8.42 -13.69
C ASN A 115 1.54 6.96 -13.23
N ALA A 116 1.10 6.76 -11.99
CA ALA A 116 0.80 5.45 -11.43
C ALA A 116 -0.68 5.08 -11.60
N SER A 117 -1.11 3.98 -10.97
CA SER A 117 -2.48 3.52 -11.00
C SER A 117 -3.45 4.53 -10.37
N ALA A 118 -4.69 4.60 -10.86
CA ALA A 118 -5.70 5.46 -10.27
C ALA A 118 -6.18 4.89 -8.92
N CYS A 119 -5.94 5.61 -7.82
CA CYS A 119 -6.40 5.24 -6.49
C CYS A 119 -7.53 6.17 -6.01
N PRO A 120 -8.81 5.78 -6.12
CA PRO A 120 -9.93 6.62 -5.71
C PRO A 120 -9.99 6.75 -4.18
N ALA A 121 -9.69 7.94 -3.67
CA ALA A 121 -9.83 8.27 -2.25
C ALA A 121 -11.19 8.90 -1.95
N LEU A 122 -11.79 8.53 -0.81
CA LEU A 122 -12.97 9.21 -0.24
C LEU A 122 -12.54 9.98 1.00
N VAL A 123 -12.60 11.31 0.95
CA VAL A 123 -12.40 12.15 2.13
C VAL A 123 -13.59 11.95 3.07
N LEU A 124 -13.32 11.42 4.26
CA LEU A 124 -14.33 11.23 5.29
C LEU A 124 -14.53 12.55 6.05
N PRO A 125 -15.77 13.06 6.16
CA PRO A 125 -16.04 14.20 7.03
C PRO A 125 -15.90 13.81 8.51
N PRO A 126 -15.72 14.78 9.41
CA PRO A 126 -15.46 14.51 10.82
C PRO A 126 -16.63 13.85 11.55
N THR A 127 -17.85 13.93 11.00
CA THR A 127 -19.05 13.39 11.66
C THR A 127 -19.84 12.43 10.77
N VAL A 128 -20.51 11.46 11.42
CA VAL A 128 -21.39 10.48 10.73
C VAL A 128 -22.58 11.15 10.01
N PRO A 129 -23.28 12.15 10.59
CA PRO A 129 -24.35 12.84 9.87
C PRO A 129 -23.87 13.53 8.58
N GLU A 130 -22.68 14.12 8.58
CA GLU A 130 -22.08 14.71 7.39
C GLU A 130 -21.68 13.64 6.37
N LEU A 131 -21.17 12.49 6.82
CA LEU A 131 -20.84 11.36 5.96
C LEU A 131 -22.07 10.88 5.16
N GLN A 132 -23.25 10.86 5.79
CA GLN A 132 -24.49 10.55 5.09
C GLN A 132 -24.82 11.56 3.98
N ARG A 133 -24.43 12.83 4.14
CA ARG A 133 -24.64 13.88 3.13
C ARG A 133 -23.62 13.80 1.98
N THR A 134 -22.42 13.28 2.22
CA THR A 134 -21.38 13.08 1.21
C THR A 134 -21.83 12.16 0.07
N PHE A 135 -22.67 11.16 0.36
CA PHE A 135 -23.13 10.22 -0.66
C PHE A 135 -24.38 10.73 -1.40
N PRO A 136 -24.41 10.66 -2.74
CA PRO A 136 -25.61 10.97 -3.51
C PRO A 136 -26.82 10.16 -3.05
N ALA A 137 -28.02 10.76 -3.08
CA ALA A 137 -29.26 10.12 -2.64
C ALA A 137 -29.51 8.75 -3.31
N ARG A 138 -29.11 8.62 -4.58
CA ARG A 138 -29.17 7.35 -5.33
C ARG A 138 -28.30 6.26 -4.72
N LYS A 139 -27.05 6.56 -4.33
CA LYS A 139 -26.16 5.58 -3.66
C LYS A 139 -26.75 5.16 -2.32
N ARG A 140 -27.27 6.11 -1.53
CA ARG A 140 -27.93 5.78 -0.24
C ARG A 140 -29.15 4.88 -0.42
N ARG A 141 -29.97 5.15 -1.44
CA ARG A 141 -31.11 4.29 -1.77
C ARG A 141 -30.66 2.90 -2.16
N ALA A 142 -29.63 2.77 -3.00
CA ALA A 142 -29.09 1.47 -3.40
C ALA A 142 -28.56 0.66 -2.20
N LEU A 143 -27.84 1.29 -1.28
CA LEU A 143 -27.36 0.64 -0.04
C LEU A 143 -28.52 0.16 0.84
N ARG A 144 -29.56 0.99 1.02
CA ARG A 144 -30.77 0.60 1.76
C ARG A 144 -31.50 -0.57 1.09
N THR A 145 -31.65 -0.52 -0.23
CA THR A 145 -32.24 -1.63 -0.99
C THR A 145 -31.43 -2.91 -0.81
N ALA A 146 -30.11 -2.86 -0.97
CA ALA A 146 -29.24 -4.03 -0.78
C ALA A 146 -29.38 -4.63 0.63
N ARG A 147 -29.40 -3.78 1.67
CA ARG A 147 -29.61 -4.21 3.06
C ARG A 147 -30.97 -4.88 3.26
N ASN A 148 -32.04 -4.30 2.71
CA ASN A 148 -33.39 -4.88 2.79
C ASN A 148 -33.48 -6.22 2.05
N HIS A 149 -32.86 -6.33 0.87
CA HIS A 149 -32.84 -7.57 0.10
C HIS A 149 -32.07 -8.67 0.82
N ALA A 150 -30.94 -8.35 1.42
CA ALA A 150 -30.18 -9.30 2.23
C ALA A 150 -30.97 -9.72 3.49
N GLY A 151 -31.67 -8.77 4.16
CA GLY A 151 -32.45 -9.07 5.35
C GLY A 151 -33.66 -9.99 5.09
N ARG A 152 -34.21 -9.94 3.87
CA ARG A 152 -35.26 -10.88 3.43
C ARG A 152 -34.75 -12.31 3.26
N ARG A 153 -33.44 -12.52 3.10
CA ARG A 153 -32.82 -13.84 2.96
C ARG A 153 -32.38 -14.44 4.29
N GLY A 154 -32.35 -13.63 5.36
CA GLY A 154 -32.01 -14.06 6.70
C GLY A 154 -31.36 -12.94 7.53
N PRO A 155 -31.05 -13.22 8.81
CA PRO A 155 -30.32 -12.30 9.67
C PRO A 155 -28.96 -11.90 9.05
N ILE A 156 -28.63 -10.61 9.12
CA ILE A 156 -27.32 -10.10 8.69
C ILE A 156 -26.58 -9.58 9.91
N GLU A 157 -25.35 -10.06 10.08
CA GLU A 157 -24.41 -9.53 11.04
C GLU A 157 -23.19 -8.96 10.31
N ILE A 158 -22.71 -7.80 10.76
CA ILE A 158 -21.46 -7.22 10.29
C ILE A 158 -20.42 -7.48 11.37
N VAL A 159 -19.50 -8.40 11.11
CA VAL A 159 -18.41 -8.75 12.02
C VAL A 159 -17.13 -8.07 11.53
N ALA A 160 -16.45 -7.36 12.42
CA ALA A 160 -15.15 -6.77 12.15
C ALA A 160 -14.05 -7.73 12.63
N ALA A 161 -13.14 -8.11 11.73
CA ALA A 161 -11.96 -8.88 12.08
C ALA A 161 -10.78 -7.93 12.38
N ASN A 162 -9.91 -8.37 13.28
CA ASN A 162 -8.63 -7.74 13.61
C ASN A 162 -7.51 -8.79 13.65
N CYS A 163 -6.29 -8.37 13.97
CA CYS A 163 -5.12 -9.26 14.03
C CYS A 163 -5.21 -10.40 15.07
N ASN A 164 -6.17 -10.34 16.00
CA ASN A 164 -6.38 -11.33 17.05
C ASN A 164 -7.66 -12.17 16.86
N SER A 165 -8.48 -11.88 15.84
CA SER A 165 -9.69 -12.66 15.54
C SER A 165 -9.39 -13.73 14.48
N ASN A 166 -9.77 -14.97 14.74
CA ASN A 166 -9.50 -16.12 13.86
C ASN A 166 -9.85 -15.85 12.39
N PHE A 167 -8.90 -16.17 11.50
CA PHE A 167 -9.03 -16.23 10.05
C PHE A 167 -10.17 -17.17 9.57
N ASP A 168 -10.66 -18.06 10.45
CA ASP A 168 -11.73 -19.03 10.15
C ASP A 168 -12.99 -18.38 9.56
N GLY A 169 -13.34 -17.17 9.98
CA GLY A 169 -14.50 -16.45 9.45
C GLY A 169 -14.32 -16.02 7.99
N PHE A 170 -13.10 -15.66 7.59
CA PHE A 170 -12.79 -15.22 6.22
C PHE A 170 -12.71 -16.42 5.27
N GLU A 171 -12.05 -17.51 5.69
CA GLU A 171 -12.02 -18.78 4.94
C GLU A 171 -13.42 -19.39 4.77
N THR A 172 -14.24 -19.32 5.83
CA THR A 172 -15.64 -19.77 5.77
C THR A 172 -16.48 -18.88 4.81
N ALA A 173 -16.20 -17.58 4.75
CA ALA A 173 -16.88 -16.67 3.83
C ALA A 173 -16.48 -16.92 2.37
N ILE A 174 -15.19 -17.13 2.09
CA ILE A 174 -14.68 -17.43 0.73
C ILE A 174 -15.19 -18.78 0.23
N SER A 175 -15.14 -19.82 1.06
CA SER A 175 -15.63 -21.16 0.70
C SER A 175 -17.15 -21.22 0.46
N ARG A 176 -17.93 -20.35 1.11
CA ARG A 176 -19.38 -20.23 0.89
C ARG A 176 -19.76 -19.29 -0.26
N ALA A 177 -18.86 -18.42 -0.70
CA ALA A 177 -19.09 -17.44 -1.77
C ALA A 177 -18.75 -17.96 -3.17
N SER A 178 -18.41 -19.24 -3.34
CA SER A 178 -18.30 -19.89 -4.66
C SER A 178 -19.65 -19.91 -5.37
N ILE A 179 -20.00 -18.78 -5.98
CA ILE A 179 -21.11 -18.65 -6.92
C ILE A 179 -20.74 -19.48 -8.15
N PRO A 180 -21.54 -20.48 -8.57
CA PRO A 180 -21.31 -21.16 -9.83
C PRO A 180 -21.33 -20.13 -10.95
N LEU A 181 -20.26 -20.04 -11.74
CA LEU A 181 -20.23 -19.26 -12.98
C LEU A 181 -21.29 -19.85 -13.92
N MET A 182 -22.51 -19.31 -13.89
CA MET A 182 -23.54 -19.59 -14.89
C MET A 182 -22.98 -19.18 -16.26
N HIS A 183 -22.48 -20.15 -17.01
CA HIS A 183 -22.17 -19.98 -18.42
C HIS A 183 -23.50 -19.79 -19.15
N SER A 184 -23.80 -18.55 -19.57
CA SER A 184 -24.94 -18.28 -20.43
C SER A 184 -24.64 -18.81 -21.84
N ASN A 185 -25.03 -20.06 -22.11
CA ASN A 185 -25.22 -20.51 -23.48
C ASN A 185 -26.42 -19.76 -24.07
N ARG A 186 -26.15 -18.77 -24.93
CA ARG A 186 -27.14 -18.33 -25.92
C ARG A 186 -26.85 -19.10 -27.22
N PRO A 187 -27.79 -19.91 -27.74
CA PRO A 187 -27.66 -20.44 -29.07
C PRO A 187 -27.82 -19.33 -30.12
N ALA A 188 -27.12 -19.52 -31.24
CA ALA A 188 -27.05 -18.62 -32.40
C ALA A 188 -28.40 -18.48 -33.12
#